data_AF-T1D075-F1
#
_entry.id   AF-T1D075-F1
#
_cell.length_a   1.000
_cell.length_b   1.000
_cell.length_c   1.000
_cell.angle_alpha   90.00
_cell.angle_beta   90.00
_cell.angle_gamma   90.00
#
_symmetry.space_group_name_H-M   'P 1'
#
loop_
_entity.id
_entity.type
_entity.pdbx_description
1 polymer ?
#
loop_
_entity_poly.entity_id
_entity_poly.type
_entity_poly.pdbx_seq_one_letter_code
_entity_poly.pdbx_strand_id
1 'polypeptide(L)'
;MINAILAIFGILVVIFMLSGCSFKYFDPQWYKFLDLVEKESGFYIYDKDLFQEYNKKGVKNILSNGYDVKYNTDETIRQLDSRLTEYKRFEVYYIDSNGKEHIISYIKGFTYTHYGLWLKGDEGRGFYWETKETIDREATSKNKFYMEEKNNDK
;
A
#
# COMPACT_ATOMS: atom_id res chain seq x y z
N MET A 1 32.96 18.74 -25.78
CA MET A 1 32.15 17.52 -25.59
C MET A 1 32.47 16.80 -24.27
N ILE A 2 33.74 16.50 -23.98
CA ILE A 2 34.18 15.89 -22.70
C ILE A 2 33.76 16.70 -21.46
N ASN A 3 33.96 18.02 -21.50
CA ASN A 3 33.60 18.90 -20.36
C ASN A 3 32.09 18.93 -20.07
N ALA A 4 31.25 18.79 -21.10
CA ALA A 4 29.79 18.74 -20.93
C ALA A 4 29.35 17.41 -20.29
N ILE A 5 29.98 16.30 -20.69
CA ILE A 5 29.73 14.98 -20.11
C ILE A 5 30.13 14.96 -18.63
N LEU A 6 31.31 15.48 -18.28
CA LEU A 6 31.77 15.56 -16.90
C LEU A 6 30.85 16.45 -16.03
N ALA A 7 30.36 17.55 -16.57
CA ALA A 7 29.39 18.41 -15.87
C ALA A 7 28.08 17.67 -15.58
N ILE A 8 27.55 16.90 -16.54
CA ILE A 8 26.34 16.08 -16.36
C ILE A 8 26.57 15.01 -15.28
N PHE A 9 27.69 14.28 -15.32
CA PHE A 9 28.02 13.30 -14.30
C PHE A 9 28.17 13.93 -12.92
N GLY A 10 28.81 15.09 -12.82
CA GLY A 10 28.93 15.85 -11.57
C GLY A 10 27.57 16.20 -10.98
N ILE A 11 26.63 16.68 -11.80
CA ILE A 11 25.25 16.99 -11.38
C ILE A 11 24.53 15.72 -10.88
N LEU A 12 24.64 14.60 -11.61
CA LEU A 12 24.01 13.34 -11.22
C LEU A 12 24.53 12.82 -9.87
N VAL A 13 25.85 12.91 -9.64
CA VAL A 13 26.47 12.52 -8.37
C VAL A 13 25.96 13.41 -7.22
N VAL A 14 25.87 14.72 -7.43
CA VAL A 14 25.34 15.65 -6.42
C VAL A 14 23.88 15.32 -6.10
N ILE A 15 23.03 15.12 -7.10
CA ILE A 15 21.62 14.75 -6.88
C ILE A 15 21.52 13.40 -6.15
N PHE A 16 22.34 12.42 -6.54
CA PHE A 16 22.39 11.12 -5.87
C PHE A 16 22.76 11.26 -4.39
N MET A 17 23.78 12.04 -4.05
CA MET A 17 24.17 12.29 -2.65
C MET A 17 23.07 13.03 -1.88
N LEU A 18 22.47 14.09 -2.46
CA LEU A 18 21.38 14.85 -1.84
C LEU A 18 20.10 14.03 -1.63
N SER A 19 19.88 13.01 -2.47
CA SER A 19 18.75 12.10 -2.34
C SER A 19 18.88 11.04 -1.23
N GLY A 20 19.99 11.08 -0.47
CA GLY A 20 20.34 10.04 0.49
C GLY A 20 20.84 8.77 -0.19
N CYS A 21 21.63 8.92 -1.25
CA CYS A 21 22.19 7.83 -2.05
C CYS A 21 21.10 6.89 -2.61
N SER A 22 19.95 7.43 -3.01
CA SER A 22 18.82 6.67 -3.55
C SER A 22 18.57 6.99 -5.02
N PHE A 23 18.37 5.96 -5.84
CA PHE A 23 18.01 6.14 -7.25
C PHE A 23 16.51 6.37 -7.48
N LYS A 24 15.68 6.40 -6.43
CA LYS A 24 14.21 6.45 -6.56
C LYS A 24 13.71 7.66 -7.35
N TYR A 25 14.34 8.82 -7.25
CA TYR A 25 13.88 10.03 -7.96
C TYR A 25 14.22 10.02 -9.47
N PHE A 26 15.08 9.10 -9.90
CA PHE A 26 15.36 8.88 -11.32
C PHE A 26 14.50 7.76 -11.92
N ASP A 27 13.65 7.14 -11.11
CA ASP A 27 12.87 5.97 -11.49
C ASP A 27 11.42 6.35 -11.79
N PRO A 28 10.94 6.16 -13.04
CA PRO A 28 9.54 6.41 -13.38
C PRO A 28 8.53 5.62 -12.50
N GLN A 29 8.91 4.43 -12.02
CA GLN A 29 8.02 3.63 -11.16
C GLN A 29 7.80 4.27 -9.79
N TRP A 30 8.71 5.13 -9.30
CA TRP A 30 8.53 5.89 -8.07
C TRP A 30 7.34 6.85 -8.18
N TYR A 31 7.20 7.53 -9.32
CA TYR A 31 6.11 8.47 -9.53
C TYR A 31 4.78 7.76 -9.74
N LYS A 32 4.78 6.61 -10.43
CA LYS A 32 3.60 5.72 -10.53
C LYS A 32 3.16 5.24 -9.15
N PHE A 33 4.10 4.87 -8.28
CA PHE A 33 3.82 4.50 -6.90
C PHE A 33 3.17 5.65 -6.11
N LEU A 34 3.73 6.87 -6.18
CA LEU A 34 3.15 8.03 -5.51
C LEU A 34 1.72 8.34 -5.98
N ASP A 35 1.48 8.28 -7.29
CA ASP A 35 0.16 8.51 -7.89
C ASP A 35 -0.88 7.50 -7.40
N LEU A 36 -0.52 6.21 -7.34
CA LEU A 36 -1.37 5.15 -6.82
C LEU A 36 -1.65 5.33 -5.32
N VAL A 37 -0.64 5.68 -4.54
CA VAL A 37 -0.82 5.95 -3.10
C VAL A 37 -1.79 7.12 -2.90
N GLU A 38 -1.65 8.19 -3.68
CA GLU A 38 -2.51 9.37 -3.57
C GLU A 38 -3.96 9.08 -3.99
N LYS A 39 -4.16 8.38 -5.12
CA LYS A 39 -5.48 8.21 -5.74
C LYS A 39 -6.22 6.95 -5.34
N GLU A 40 -5.52 5.89 -4.97
CA GLU A 40 -6.10 4.56 -4.79
C GLU A 40 -5.81 3.91 -3.44
N SER A 41 -4.81 4.37 -2.67
CA SER A 41 -4.59 3.78 -1.34
C SER A 41 -5.59 4.34 -0.33
N GLY A 42 -6.05 3.51 0.59
CA GLY A 42 -7.04 3.90 1.59
C GLY A 42 -8.02 2.78 1.97
N PHE A 43 -9.06 3.16 2.71
CA PHE A 43 -10.14 2.25 3.08
C PHE A 43 -11.17 2.16 1.96
N TYR A 44 -11.49 0.93 1.56
CA TYR A 44 -12.60 0.64 0.67
C TYR A 44 -13.76 0.10 1.49
N ILE A 45 -14.93 0.73 1.38
CA ILE A 45 -16.14 0.43 2.15
C ILE A 45 -17.24 0.11 1.15
N TYR A 46 -17.75 -1.12 1.19
CA TYR A 46 -18.87 -1.55 0.35
C TYR A 46 -20.21 -1.29 1.02
N ASP A 47 -20.30 -1.57 2.33
CA ASP A 47 -21.49 -1.28 3.11
C ASP A 47 -21.16 -0.26 4.20
N LYS A 48 -21.63 0.97 3.99
CA LYS A 48 -21.36 2.09 4.89
C LYS A 48 -22.05 1.91 6.25
N ASP A 49 -23.24 1.34 6.27
CA ASP A 49 -24.05 1.22 7.48
C ASP A 49 -23.53 0.08 8.35
N LEU A 50 -23.25 -1.08 7.75
CA LEU A 50 -22.58 -2.19 8.43
C LEU A 50 -21.17 -1.80 8.90
N PHE A 51 -20.41 -1.03 8.11
CA PHE A 51 -19.09 -0.55 8.53
C PHE A 51 -19.17 0.39 9.74
N GLN A 52 -20.16 1.29 9.78
CA GLN A 52 -20.37 2.15 10.95
C GLN A 52 -20.81 1.36 12.18
N GLU A 53 -21.69 0.39 11.99
CA GLU A 53 -22.15 -0.50 13.06
C GLU A 53 -20.98 -1.32 13.62
N TYR A 54 -20.17 -1.91 12.75
CA TYR A 54 -18.94 -2.62 13.11
C TYR A 54 -18.00 -1.74 13.92
N ASN A 55 -17.72 -0.51 13.48
CA ASN A 55 -16.84 0.41 14.22
C ASN A 55 -17.38 0.78 15.60
N LYS A 56 -18.70 0.77 15.81
CA LYS A 56 -19.33 1.05 17.11
C LYS A 56 -19.37 -0.18 18.02
N LYS A 57 -19.68 -1.35 17.47
CA LYS A 57 -19.91 -2.58 18.24
C LYS A 57 -18.64 -3.41 18.46
N GLY A 58 -17.73 -3.45 17.48
CA GLY A 58 -16.51 -4.27 17.49
C GLY A 58 -16.67 -5.68 16.91
N VAL A 59 -15.57 -6.43 16.85
CA VAL A 59 -15.32 -7.64 16.04
C VAL A 59 -16.18 -8.88 16.40
N LYS A 60 -16.86 -8.91 17.56
CA LYS A 60 -17.58 -10.11 18.04
C LYS A 60 -19.09 -9.87 18.19
N ASN A 61 -19.68 -9.19 17.22
CA ASN A 61 -21.11 -8.87 17.27
C ASN A 61 -21.81 -9.30 16.00
N ILE A 62 -23.06 -9.73 16.19
CA ILE A 62 -24.04 -9.84 15.12
C ILE A 62 -24.43 -8.42 14.71
N LEU A 63 -24.27 -8.11 13.42
CA LEU A 63 -24.69 -6.83 12.86
C LEU A 63 -26.21 -6.82 12.60
N SER A 64 -26.75 -5.67 12.21
CA SER A 64 -28.15 -5.49 11.85
C SER A 64 -28.63 -6.40 10.72
N ASN A 65 -27.72 -6.87 9.87
CA ASN A 65 -28.00 -7.86 8.83
C ASN A 65 -28.19 -9.30 9.37
N GLY A 66 -28.03 -9.52 10.68
CA GLY A 66 -28.22 -10.81 11.33
C GLY A 66 -27.04 -11.78 11.21
N TYR A 67 -25.91 -11.34 10.65
CA TYR A 67 -24.71 -12.18 10.47
C TYR A 67 -23.57 -11.76 11.39
N ASP A 68 -22.75 -12.74 11.78
CA ASP A 68 -21.52 -12.51 12.54
C ASP A 68 -20.45 -11.88 11.66
N VAL A 69 -19.75 -10.89 12.22
CA VAL A 69 -18.57 -10.29 11.59
C VAL A 69 -17.39 -11.24 11.66
N LYS A 70 -16.72 -11.39 10.51
CA LYS A 70 -15.44 -12.06 10.37
C LYS A 70 -14.38 -11.08 9.92
N TYR A 71 -13.14 -11.44 10.21
CA TYR A 71 -11.99 -10.60 9.92
C TYR A 71 -10.86 -11.46 9.37
N ASN A 72 -10.25 -10.98 8.29
CA ASN A 72 -9.06 -11.58 7.71
C ASN A 72 -7.88 -10.60 7.78
N THR A 73 -6.80 -11.03 8.43
CA THR A 73 -5.53 -10.31 8.47
C THR A 73 -4.62 -10.61 7.29
N ASP A 74 -4.90 -11.68 6.55
CA ASP A 74 -4.03 -12.13 5.48
C ASP A 74 -3.97 -11.10 4.36
N GLU A 75 -2.77 -10.87 3.85
CA GLU A 75 -2.53 -9.90 2.79
C GLU A 75 -2.71 -10.57 1.43
N THR A 76 -3.65 -10.05 0.63
CA THR A 76 -3.75 -10.41 -0.78
C THR A 76 -2.85 -9.49 -1.59
N ILE A 77 -1.78 -10.05 -2.18
CA ILE A 77 -0.77 -9.30 -2.93
C ILE A 77 -0.97 -9.47 -4.44
N ARG A 78 -0.95 -8.36 -5.17
CA ARG A 78 -0.99 -8.33 -6.64
C ARG A 78 0.21 -7.56 -7.19
N GLN A 79 1.02 -8.22 -8.02
CA GLN A 79 2.13 -7.56 -8.71
C GLN A 79 1.59 -6.64 -9.80
N LEU A 80 1.94 -5.35 -9.76
CA LEU A 80 1.55 -4.36 -10.79
C LEU A 80 2.68 -4.08 -11.78
N ASP A 81 3.92 -4.19 -11.32
CA ASP A 81 5.14 -3.96 -12.10
C ASP A 81 6.31 -4.66 -11.41
N SER A 82 7.51 -4.69 -12.00
CA SER A 82 8.67 -5.42 -11.45
C SER A 82 9.04 -5.04 -10.00
N ARG A 83 8.76 -3.81 -9.58
CA ARG A 83 9.12 -3.28 -8.25
C ARG A 83 7.95 -2.62 -7.53
N LEU A 84 6.72 -2.87 -8.00
CA LEU A 84 5.50 -2.27 -7.48
C LEU A 84 4.46 -3.35 -7.24
N THR A 85 3.96 -3.43 -6.01
CA THR A 85 2.86 -4.33 -5.64
C THR A 85 1.70 -3.53 -5.05
N GLU A 86 0.50 -4.02 -5.31
CA GLU A 86 -0.70 -3.68 -4.57
C GLU A 86 -0.92 -4.75 -3.51
N TYR A 87 -1.35 -4.35 -2.32
CA TYR A 87 -1.84 -5.29 -1.33
C TYR A 87 -3.22 -4.87 -0.81
N LYS A 88 -4.01 -5.86 -0.41
CA LYS A 88 -5.24 -5.70 0.35
C LYS A 88 -5.10 -6.43 1.66
N ARG A 89 -5.49 -5.79 2.77
CA ARG A 89 -5.42 -6.38 4.11
C ARG A 89 -6.55 -5.90 5.00
N PHE A 90 -6.66 -6.53 6.16
CA PHE A 90 -7.62 -6.18 7.21
C PHE A 90 -9.05 -6.16 6.68
N GLU A 91 -9.40 -7.23 5.98
CA GLU A 91 -10.71 -7.39 5.38
C GLU A 91 -11.74 -7.75 6.46
N VAL A 92 -12.83 -6.99 6.49
CA VAL A 92 -13.99 -7.20 7.35
C VAL A 92 -15.11 -7.69 6.46
N TYR A 93 -15.72 -8.82 6.78
CA TYR A 93 -16.74 -9.46 5.95
C TYR A 93 -17.74 -10.25 6.80
N TYR A 94 -18.83 -10.69 6.18
CA TYR A 94 -19.77 -11.64 6.76
C TYR A 94 -20.08 -12.75 5.75
N ILE A 95 -20.61 -13.87 6.24
CA ILE A 95 -21.06 -14.98 5.40
C ILE A 95 -22.57 -15.09 5.55
N ASP A 96 -23.29 -15.06 4.42
CA ASP A 96 -24.75 -15.16 4.42
C ASP A 96 -25.24 -16.61 4.65
N SER A 97 -26.56 -16.79 4.72
CA SER A 97 -27.19 -18.11 4.91
C SER A 97 -26.93 -19.11 3.78
N ASN A 98 -26.52 -18.63 2.59
CA ASN A 98 -26.14 -19.47 1.46
C ASN A 98 -24.65 -19.81 1.46
N GLY A 99 -23.89 -19.34 2.45
CA GLY A 99 -22.44 -19.55 2.53
C GLY A 99 -21.63 -18.59 1.65
N LYS A 100 -22.23 -17.53 1.11
CA LYS A 100 -21.54 -16.53 0.29
C LYS A 100 -20.90 -15.45 1.15
N GLU A 101 -19.65 -15.13 0.85
CA GLU A 101 -18.89 -14.07 1.50
C GLU A 101 -19.27 -12.70 0.94
N HIS A 102 -19.48 -11.73 1.85
CA HIS A 102 -19.79 -10.35 1.54
C HIS A 102 -18.84 -9.43 2.30
N ILE A 103 -17.99 -8.72 1.55
CA ILE A 103 -17.00 -7.80 2.09
C ILE A 103 -17.70 -6.53 2.57
N ILE A 104 -17.46 -6.15 3.83
CA ILE A 104 -17.88 -4.87 4.40
C ILE A 104 -16.84 -3.80 4.06
N SER A 105 -15.57 -4.10 4.35
CA SER A 105 -14.46 -3.20 4.06
C SER A 105 -13.11 -3.91 4.00
N TYR A 106 -12.12 -3.25 3.38
CA TYR A 106 -10.72 -3.64 3.42
C TYR A 106 -9.84 -2.40 3.27
N ILE A 107 -8.55 -2.55 3.58
CA ILE A 107 -7.56 -1.51 3.29
C ILE A 107 -6.72 -1.91 2.09
N LYS A 108 -6.52 -0.96 1.17
CA LYS A 108 -5.59 -1.10 0.06
C LYS A 108 -4.36 -0.23 0.28
N GLY A 109 -3.19 -0.80 0.06
CA GLY A 109 -1.93 -0.09 0.02
C GLY A 109 -1.04 -0.55 -1.12
N PHE A 110 0.12 0.06 -1.22
CA PHE A 110 1.11 -0.25 -2.25
C PHE A 110 2.49 -0.37 -1.63
N THR A 111 3.32 -1.23 -2.21
CA THR A 111 4.76 -1.26 -1.91
C THR A 111 5.58 -0.95 -3.14
N TYR A 112 6.70 -0.25 -2.95
CA TYR A 112 7.65 0.06 -3.99
C TYR A 112 9.07 -0.25 -3.52
N THR A 113 9.80 -1.02 -4.32
CA THR A 113 11.21 -1.32 -4.06
C THR A 113 12.13 -0.41 -4.87
N HIS A 114 13.00 0.34 -4.20
CA HIS A 114 14.06 1.11 -4.83
C HIS A 114 15.46 0.58 -4.53
N TYR A 115 16.41 1.04 -5.35
CA TYR A 115 17.82 0.77 -5.19
C TYR A 115 18.57 2.02 -4.75
N GLY A 116 19.68 1.82 -4.06
CA GLY A 116 20.53 2.88 -3.55
C GLY A 116 21.78 2.31 -2.89
N LEU A 117 22.42 3.11 -2.04
CA LEU A 117 23.59 2.69 -1.29
C LEU A 117 23.51 3.25 0.13
N TRP A 118 23.18 2.39 1.09
CA TRP A 118 23.08 2.78 2.50
C TRP A 118 24.08 2.00 3.34
N LEU A 119 24.83 2.72 4.17
CA LEU A 119 25.67 2.12 5.19
C LEU A 119 24.82 1.90 6.43
N LYS A 120 24.58 0.65 6.78
CA LYS A 120 23.89 0.27 8.01
C LYS A 120 24.90 -0.39 8.95
N GLY A 121 24.57 -0.41 10.23
CA GLY A 121 25.41 -1.05 11.23
C GLY A 121 24.63 -1.28 12.52
N ASP A 122 25.07 -2.30 13.23
CA ASP A 122 24.62 -2.62 14.59
C ASP A 122 25.88 -2.69 15.46
N GLU A 123 25.80 -2.13 16.68
CA GLU A 123 26.93 -1.92 17.59
C GLU A 123 27.66 -3.24 17.94
N GLY A 124 27.04 -4.40 17.73
CA GLY A 124 27.64 -5.73 17.91
C GLY A 124 28.01 -6.51 16.64
N ARG A 125 27.67 -6.03 15.44
CA ARG A 125 27.86 -6.77 14.17
C ARG A 125 28.67 -6.01 13.11
N GLY A 126 29.02 -4.76 13.37
CA GLY A 126 29.77 -3.92 12.44
C GLY A 126 28.92 -3.32 11.33
N PHE A 127 29.56 -2.70 10.34
CA PHE A 127 28.90 -2.03 9.22
C PHE A 127 28.72 -2.96 8.02
N TYR A 128 27.61 -2.82 7.32
CA TYR A 128 27.33 -3.48 6.05
C TYR A 128 26.60 -2.54 5.08
N TRP A 129 26.72 -2.82 3.79
CA TRP A 129 26.04 -2.09 2.73
C TRP A 129 24.70 -2.73 2.40
N GLU A 130 23.67 -1.91 2.28
CA GLU A 130 22.37 -2.29 1.74
C GLU A 130 22.12 -1.55 0.43
N THR A 131 21.63 -2.25 -0.58
CA THR A 131 21.43 -1.69 -1.92
C THR A 131 19.98 -1.66 -2.37
N LYS A 132 19.06 -2.23 -1.56
CA LYS A 132 17.66 -2.39 -1.88
C LYS A 132 16.81 -2.12 -0.65
N GLU A 133 15.83 -1.24 -0.78
CA GLU A 133 14.84 -0.97 0.28
C GLU A 133 13.43 -1.00 -0.31
N THR A 134 12.46 -1.44 0.50
CA THR A 134 11.04 -1.42 0.14
C THR A 134 10.32 -0.38 0.98
N ILE A 135 9.58 0.49 0.31
CA ILE A 135 8.70 1.48 0.91
C ILE A 135 7.28 0.95 0.83
N ASP A 136 6.62 0.91 1.98
CA ASP A 136 5.19 0.61 2.11
C ASP A 136 4.44 1.93 2.38
N ARG A 137 3.34 2.15 1.66
CA ARG A 137 2.43 3.28 1.91
C ARG A 137 0.96 2.86 1.84
N GLU A 138 0.22 3.33 2.83
CA GLU A 138 -1.21 3.15 3.00
C GLU A 138 -1.84 4.46 3.50
N ALA A 139 -2.76 5.06 2.76
CA ALA A 139 -3.44 6.30 3.17
C ALA A 139 -4.70 6.02 4.02
N THR A 140 -4.55 5.23 5.10
CA THR A 140 -5.64 4.75 5.97
C THR A 140 -6.59 5.83 6.49
N SER A 141 -6.11 7.02 6.80
CA SER A 141 -6.93 8.06 7.45
C SER A 141 -7.46 9.11 6.49
N LYS A 142 -6.82 9.32 5.34
CA LYS A 142 -7.15 10.40 4.40
C LYS A 142 -8.14 9.97 3.33
N ASN A 143 -8.02 8.72 2.87
CA ASN A 143 -8.76 8.24 1.71
C ASN A 143 -9.76 7.15 2.12
N LYS A 144 -11.05 7.45 1.94
CA LYS A 144 -12.15 6.49 2.07
C LYS A 144 -12.91 6.43 0.76
N PHE A 145 -12.98 5.25 0.18
CA PHE A 145 -13.70 4.97 -1.05
C PHE A 145 -14.97 4.22 -0.71
N TYR A 146 -16.12 4.82 -1.01
CA TYR A 146 -17.41 4.15 -0.89
C TYR A 146 -17.72 3.50 -2.24
N MET A 147 -17.77 2.18 -2.25
CA MET A 147 -18.16 1.43 -3.43
C MET A 147 -19.68 1.42 -3.48
N GLU A 148 -20.28 2.01 -4.51
CA GLU A 148 -21.71 1.82 -4.76
C GLU A 148 -21.96 0.33 -5.03
N GLU A 149 -22.95 -0.26 -4.37
CA GLU A 149 -23.47 -1.57 -4.72
C GLU A 149 -23.85 -1.51 -6.21
N LYS A 150 -23.01 -2.11 -7.06
CA LYS A 150 -23.51 -2.56 -8.36
C LYS A 150 -24.49 -3.66 -8.04
N ASN A 151 -25.76 -3.30 -7.91
CA ASN A 151 -26.89 -4.19 -8.09
C ASN A 151 -26.73 -4.82 -9.48
N ASN A 152 -25.94 -5.89 -9.54
CA ASN A 152 -25.97 -6.83 -10.64
C ASN A 152 -27.21 -7.70 -10.44
N ASP A 153 -28.37 -7.07 -10.54
CA ASP A 153 -29.61 -7.75 -10.89
C ASP A 153 -29.57 -7.94 -12.41
N LYS A 154 -29.09 -9.11 -12.83
CA LYS A 154 -29.46 -9.74 -14.11
C LYS A 154 -29.59 -11.24 -13.90
#